data_AF-A0A1W9Q230-F1
#
_entry.id   AF-A0A1W9Q230-F1
#
_cell.length_a   1.000
_cell.length_b   1.000
_cell.length_c   1.000
_cell.angle_alpha   90.00
_cell.angle_beta   90.00
_cell.angle_gamma   90.00
#
_symmetry.space_group_name_H-M   'P 1'
#
loop_
_entity.id
_entity.type
_entity.pdbx_description
1 polymer ?
#
loop_
_entity_poly.entity_id
_entity_poly.type
_entity_poly.pdbx_seq_one_letter_code
_entity_poly.pdbx_strand_id
1 'polypeptide(L)'
;MKKATRRQSARERVPPLKSTVFTLDLLKKAGSVASISDRKSPWIKAYVEAAQSAWGKRPIFKREGGSVPVVVHFQKLLGVDSVNIGFGLPSDNMHGPNEKLHLPTFYKGIEALVHFFFNVKSKQ
;
A
#
# COMPACT_ATOMS: atom_id res chain seq x y z
N MET A 1 -37.79 45.80 -66.61
CA MET A 1 -37.90 45.17 -65.28
C MET A 1 -36.91 44.01 -65.19
N LYS A 2 -35.84 44.12 -64.39
CA LYS A 2 -34.76 43.12 -64.29
C LYS A 2 -35.14 42.06 -63.24
N LYS A 3 -35.11 40.77 -63.61
CA LYS A 3 -35.44 39.64 -62.73
C LYS A 3 -34.36 39.48 -61.64
N ALA A 4 -34.79 39.34 -60.38
CA ALA A 4 -33.92 39.13 -59.23
C ALA A 4 -33.35 37.71 -59.23
N THR A 5 -32.02 37.60 -59.30
CA THR A 5 -31.30 36.32 -59.23
C THR A 5 -31.16 35.88 -57.77
N ARG A 6 -31.82 34.78 -57.40
CA ARG A 6 -31.73 34.18 -56.07
C ARG A 6 -30.33 33.58 -55.88
N ARG A 7 -29.48 34.21 -55.05
CA ARG A 7 -28.20 33.62 -54.62
C ARG A 7 -28.48 32.43 -53.71
N GLN A 8 -28.23 31.24 -54.22
CA GLN A 8 -28.26 30.00 -53.44
C GLN A 8 -26.91 29.89 -52.73
N SER A 9 -26.85 30.21 -51.44
CA SER A 9 -25.64 29.99 -50.65
C SER A 9 -25.48 28.49 -50.41
N ALA A 10 -24.49 27.89 -51.07
CA ALA A 10 -24.08 26.53 -50.79
C ALA A 10 -23.54 26.47 -49.35
N ARG A 11 -24.27 25.84 -48.44
CA ARG A 11 -23.71 25.38 -47.17
C ARG A 11 -22.75 24.24 -47.51
N GLU A 12 -21.45 24.49 -47.38
CA GLU A 12 -20.43 23.43 -47.40
C GLU A 12 -20.83 22.38 -46.35
N ARG A 13 -21.16 21.17 -46.80
CA ARG A 13 -21.38 20.05 -45.89
C ARG A 13 -20.02 19.65 -45.34
N VAL A 14 -19.82 19.85 -44.05
CA VAL A 14 -18.71 19.23 -43.33
C VAL A 14 -18.81 17.72 -43.54
N PRO A 15 -17.79 17.05 -44.11
CA PRO A 15 -17.84 15.61 -44.32
C PRO A 15 -18.00 14.91 -42.96
N PRO A 16 -18.75 13.79 -42.91
CA PRO A 16 -18.96 13.06 -41.66
C PRO A 16 -17.61 12.63 -41.09
N LEU A 17 -17.35 12.96 -39.83
CA LEU A 17 -16.16 12.49 -39.11
C LEU A 17 -16.16 10.96 -39.15
N LYS A 18 -15.07 10.36 -39.66
CA LYS A 18 -14.89 8.91 -39.60
C LYS A 18 -14.84 8.51 -38.13
N SER A 19 -15.82 7.72 -37.68
CA SER A 19 -15.82 7.18 -36.33
C SER A 19 -14.67 6.18 -36.19
N THR A 20 -13.67 6.52 -35.39
CA THR A 20 -12.63 5.57 -34.98
C THR A 20 -13.18 4.73 -33.84
N VAL A 21 -13.20 3.40 -34.01
CA VAL A 21 -13.55 2.46 -32.95
C VAL A 21 -12.28 2.11 -32.18
N PHE A 22 -12.32 2.20 -30.86
CA PHE A 22 -11.26 1.71 -29.98
C PHE A 22 -11.74 0.46 -29.23
N THR A 23 -10.85 -0.52 -29.09
CA THR A 23 -11.04 -1.67 -28.22
C THR A 23 -10.21 -1.47 -26.96
N LEU A 24 -10.84 -1.63 -25.79
CA LEU A 24 -10.18 -1.56 -24.50
C LEU A 24 -10.17 -2.95 -23.86
N ASP A 25 -8.98 -3.49 -23.64
CA ASP A 25 -8.79 -4.72 -22.88
C ASP A 25 -8.38 -4.40 -21.43
N LEU A 26 -9.20 -4.84 -20.48
CA LEU A 26 -8.88 -4.74 -19.05
C LEU A 26 -8.19 -6.01 -18.58
N LEU A 27 -6.87 -5.93 -18.42
CA LEU A 27 -6.06 -7.03 -17.90
C LEU A 27 -5.90 -6.89 -16.38
N LYS A 28 -6.35 -7.90 -15.63
CA LYS A 28 -6.05 -8.01 -14.21
C LYS A 28 -4.58 -8.38 -14.03
N LYS A 29 -3.82 -7.51 -13.35
CA LYS A 29 -2.42 -7.74 -12.98
C LYS A 29 -2.31 -8.23 -11.53
N ALA A 30 -1.44 -7.60 -10.74
CA ALA A 30 -1.18 -7.98 -9.35
C ALA A 30 -2.40 -7.76 -8.45
N GLY A 31 -2.56 -8.63 -7.46
CA GLY A 31 -3.53 -8.50 -6.39
C GLY A 31 -3.34 -9.61 -5.36
N SER A 32 -3.52 -9.29 -4.08
CA SER A 32 -3.50 -10.24 -2.98
C SER A 32 -4.75 -10.08 -2.15
N VAL A 33 -5.14 -11.13 -1.42
CA VAL A 33 -6.18 -11.00 -0.39
C VAL A 33 -5.61 -10.26 0.84
N ALA A 34 -6.48 -9.83 1.75
CA ALA A 34 -6.06 -9.24 3.01
C ALA A 34 -5.40 -10.29 3.93
N SER A 35 -4.42 -9.87 4.74
CA SER A 35 -3.85 -10.65 5.83
C SER A 35 -4.32 -10.16 7.20
N ILE A 36 -4.51 -11.07 8.14
CA ILE A 36 -4.71 -10.77 9.57
C ILE A 36 -3.79 -11.69 10.37
N SER A 37 -2.99 -11.11 11.27
CA SER A 37 -2.12 -11.86 12.17
C SER A 37 -2.78 -12.09 13.54
N ASP A 38 -2.48 -13.21 14.18
CA ASP A 38 -2.96 -13.55 15.52
C ASP A 38 -2.21 -12.75 16.59
N ARG A 39 -2.93 -11.87 17.27
CA ARG A 39 -2.40 -11.03 18.36
C ARG A 39 -2.02 -11.83 19.60
N LYS A 40 -2.51 -13.06 19.76
CA LYS A 40 -2.23 -13.93 20.92
C LYS A 40 -0.96 -14.75 20.74
N SER A 41 -0.41 -14.76 19.52
CA SER A 41 0.83 -15.43 19.16
C SER A 41 1.98 -15.07 20.11
N PRO A 42 2.82 -16.04 20.52
CA PRO A 42 3.97 -15.77 21.39
C PRO A 42 4.96 -14.79 20.75
N TRP A 43 5.10 -14.81 19.42
CA TRP A 43 5.98 -13.91 18.68
C TRP A 43 5.49 -12.45 18.74
N ILE A 44 4.18 -12.24 18.64
CA ILE A 44 3.58 -10.90 18.81
C ILE A 44 3.77 -10.40 20.24
N LYS A 45 3.57 -11.25 21.25
CA LYS A 45 3.80 -10.88 22.67
C LYS A 45 5.26 -10.49 22.91
N ALA A 46 6.21 -11.26 22.37
CA ALA A 46 7.64 -10.97 22.47
C ALA A 46 7.99 -9.60 21.85
N TYR A 47 7.39 -9.26 20.71
CA TYR A 47 7.58 -7.95 20.09
C TYR A 47 6.94 -6.80 20.88
N VAL A 48 5.76 -7.01 21.48
CA VAL A 48 5.12 -6.00 22.34
C VAL A 48 6.00 -5.65 23.54
N GLU A 49 6.60 -6.66 24.18
CA GLU A 49 7.55 -6.47 25.28
C GLU A 49 8.80 -5.73 24.80
N ALA A 50 9.35 -6.12 23.65
CA ALA A 50 10.54 -5.51 23.08
C ALA A 50 10.34 -4.04 22.69
N ALA A 51 9.22 -3.71 22.07
CA ALA A 51 8.84 -2.34 21.75
C ALA A 51 8.61 -1.50 23.01
N GLN A 52 8.03 -2.10 24.06
CA GLN A 52 7.88 -1.42 25.35
C GLN A 52 9.24 -1.12 26.00
N SER A 53 10.22 -2.03 25.91
CA SER A 53 11.58 -1.78 26.38
C SER A 53 12.23 -0.60 25.66
N ALA A 54 12.11 -0.54 24.33
CA ALA A 54 12.73 0.53 23.54
C ALA A 54 12.04 1.90 23.73
N TRP A 55 10.71 1.96 23.77
CA TRP A 55 9.95 3.23 23.84
C TRP A 55 9.45 3.62 25.23
N GLY A 56 9.57 2.74 26.23
CA GLY A 56 9.01 2.96 27.57
C GLY A 56 7.48 2.96 27.63
N LYS A 57 6.80 2.64 26.52
CA LYS A 57 5.34 2.60 26.40
C LYS A 57 4.90 1.39 25.59
N ARG A 58 3.78 0.80 25.99
CA ARG A 58 3.20 -0.34 25.29
C ARG A 58 2.71 0.07 23.89
N PRO A 59 3.09 -0.64 22.81
CA PRO A 59 2.63 -0.32 21.47
C PRO A 59 1.14 -0.60 21.30
N ILE A 60 0.53 0.05 20.31
CA ILE A 60 -0.84 -0.21 19.88
C ILE A 60 -0.86 -1.18 18.70
N PHE A 61 -1.96 -1.92 18.58
CA PHE A 61 -2.22 -2.74 17.40
C PHE A 61 -3.00 -1.90 16.39
N LYS A 62 -2.52 -1.85 15.15
CA LYS A 62 -3.21 -1.18 14.05
C LYS A 62 -3.31 -2.08 12.83
N ARG A 63 -4.25 -1.75 11.95
CA ARG A 63 -4.34 -2.28 10.59
C ARG A 63 -3.87 -1.21 9.62
N GLU A 64 -3.35 -1.62 8.48
CA GLU A 64 -2.82 -0.74 7.44
C GLU A 64 -3.47 -1.04 6.09
N GLY A 65 -3.59 -0.01 5.26
CA GLY A 65 -4.12 -0.13 3.89
C GLY A 65 -3.08 -0.59 2.85
N GLY A 66 -1.79 -0.58 3.22
CA GLY A 66 -0.72 -1.11 2.38
C GLY A 66 -0.84 -2.62 2.15
N SER A 67 -0.25 -3.11 1.06
CA SER A 67 -0.29 -4.52 0.69
C SER A 67 1.10 -5.16 0.78
N VAL A 68 1.21 -6.26 1.52
CA VAL A 68 2.43 -7.07 1.64
C VAL A 68 2.07 -8.54 1.34
N PRO A 69 1.93 -8.92 0.06
CA PRO A 69 1.34 -10.22 -0.35
C PRO A 69 2.03 -11.45 0.26
N VAL A 70 3.33 -11.38 0.51
CA VAL A 70 4.11 -12.51 1.06
C VAL A 70 3.59 -12.95 2.44
N VAL A 71 3.03 -12.04 3.24
CA VAL A 71 2.44 -12.36 4.55
C VAL A 71 1.32 -13.38 4.41
N VAL A 72 0.41 -13.15 3.45
CA VAL A 72 -0.68 -14.07 3.15
C VAL A 72 -0.15 -15.39 2.60
N HIS A 73 0.87 -15.32 1.73
CA HIS A 73 1.44 -16.53 1.14
C HIS A 73 2.07 -17.42 2.22
N PHE A 74 2.79 -16.86 3.19
CA PHE A 74 3.32 -17.63 4.32
C PHE A 74 2.22 -18.26 5.16
N GLN A 75 1.14 -17.53 5.46
CA GLN A 75 0.00 -18.08 6.18
C GLN A 75 -0.66 -19.25 5.42
N LYS A 76 -0.89 -19.10 4.10
CA LYS A 76 -1.61 -20.10 3.30
C LYS A 76 -0.77 -21.30 2.89
N LEU A 77 0.50 -21.07 2.54
CA LEU A 77 1.37 -22.09 1.95
C LEU A 77 2.21 -22.81 3.02
N LEU A 78 2.60 -22.10 4.08
CA LEU A 78 3.48 -22.64 5.12
C LEU A 78 2.79 -22.82 6.47
N GLY A 79 1.58 -22.29 6.65
CA GLY A 79 0.85 -22.36 7.92
C GLY A 79 1.49 -21.53 9.04
N VAL A 80 2.40 -20.60 8.70
CA VAL A 80 3.10 -19.75 9.67
C VAL A 80 2.56 -18.32 9.63
N ASP A 81 2.46 -17.70 10.80
CA ASP A 81 2.07 -16.30 10.91
C ASP A 81 3.29 -15.37 10.87
N SER A 82 3.07 -14.12 10.47
CA SER A 82 4.11 -13.08 10.41
C SER A 82 3.91 -12.01 11.46
N VAL A 83 5.01 -11.56 12.07
CA VAL A 83 5.01 -10.37 12.94
C VAL A 83 5.19 -9.14 12.07
N ASN A 84 4.09 -8.53 11.64
CA ASN A 84 4.13 -7.30 10.84
C ASN A 84 4.38 -6.07 11.72
N ILE A 85 5.53 -5.44 11.54
CA ILE A 85 6.01 -4.30 12.31
C ILE A 85 6.52 -3.22 11.36
N GLY A 86 6.52 -1.97 11.81
CA GLY A 86 7.01 -0.85 11.02
C GLY A 86 7.42 0.31 11.89
N PHE A 87 8.40 1.08 11.41
CA PHE A 87 8.99 2.23 12.10
C PHE A 87 8.70 3.56 11.38
N GLY A 88 7.87 3.52 10.33
CA GLY A 88 7.50 4.70 9.56
C GLY A 88 6.58 5.63 10.34
N LEU A 89 6.83 6.92 10.23
CA LEU A 89 5.95 7.98 10.73
C LEU A 89 4.95 8.41 9.63
N PRO A 90 3.77 8.96 10.01
CA PRO A 90 2.81 9.48 9.04
C PRO A 90 3.38 10.53 8.08
N SER A 91 4.42 11.25 8.49
CA SER A 91 5.08 12.30 7.72
C SER A 91 6.22 11.81 6.84
N ASP A 92 6.50 10.50 6.79
CA ASP A 92 7.61 9.95 6.02
C ASP A 92 7.35 9.94 4.50
N ASN A 93 6.11 10.21 4.05
CA ASN A 93 5.75 10.30 2.63
C ASN A 93 6.21 9.09 1.80
N MET A 94 5.97 7.87 2.30
CA MET A 94 6.34 6.66 1.58
C MET A 94 5.69 6.65 0.18
N HIS A 95 6.51 6.49 -0.87
CA HIS A 95 6.14 6.61 -2.29
C HIS A 95 5.81 8.03 -2.79
N GLY A 96 6.06 9.06 -1.98
CA GLY A 96 5.80 10.46 -2.30
C GLY A 96 7.08 11.29 -2.41
N PRO A 97 6.97 12.54 -2.92
CA PRO A 97 8.07 13.48 -2.87
C PRO A 97 8.53 13.76 -1.43
N ASN A 98 9.83 14.01 -1.26
CA ASN A 98 10.47 14.23 0.04
C ASN A 98 10.26 13.07 1.01
N GLU A 99 10.23 11.83 0.49
CA GLU A 99 10.29 10.62 1.30
C GLU A 99 11.49 10.68 2.24
N LYS A 100 11.27 10.38 3.53
CA LYS A 100 12.31 10.49 4.55
C LYS A 100 12.18 9.42 5.62
N LEU A 101 13.26 9.25 6.37
CA LEU A 101 13.33 8.37 7.52
C LEU A 101 13.68 9.17 8.76
N HIS A 102 12.88 9.04 9.83
CA HIS A 102 13.18 9.66 11.11
C HIS A 102 14.26 8.88 11.87
N LEU A 103 15.50 9.39 11.90
CA LEU A 103 16.64 8.71 12.49
C LEU A 103 16.45 8.28 13.97
N PRO A 104 15.86 9.08 14.87
CA PRO A 104 15.59 8.61 16.23
C PRO A 104 14.69 7.38 16.27
N THR A 105 13.67 7.31 15.39
CA THR A 105 12.79 6.13 15.29
C THR A 105 13.53 4.94 14.70
N PHE A 106 14.42 5.17 13.72
CA PHE A 106 15.26 4.13 13.14
C PHE A 106 16.15 3.45 14.21
N TYR A 107 16.86 4.24 15.02
CA TYR A 107 17.70 3.68 16.09
C TYR A 107 16.89 2.96 17.17
N LYS A 108 15.73 3.51 17.56
CA LYS A 108 14.80 2.82 18.47
C LYS A 108 14.24 1.54 17.87
N GLY A 109 14.05 1.49 16.56
CA GLY A 109 13.66 0.28 15.83
C GLY A 109 14.72 -0.82 15.91
N ILE A 110 15.99 -0.46 15.78
CA ILE A 110 17.12 -1.39 15.98
C ILE A 110 17.09 -1.95 17.41
N GLU A 111 16.98 -1.08 18.42
CA GLU A 111 16.88 -1.48 19.83
C GLU A 111 15.72 -2.46 20.08
N ALA A 112 14.53 -2.17 19.55
CA ALA A 112 13.38 -3.04 19.66
C ALA A 112 13.57 -4.40 18.95
N LEU A 113 14.22 -4.43 17.79
CA LEU A 113 14.53 -5.68 17.10
C LEU A 113 15.54 -6.53 17.90
N VAL A 114 16.55 -5.90 18.50
CA VAL A 114 17.50 -6.59 19.39
C VAL A 114 16.75 -7.23 20.55
N HIS A 115 15.94 -6.46 21.29
CA HIS A 115 15.11 -7.00 22.37
C HIS A 115 14.18 -8.12 21.89
N PHE A 116 13.57 -7.98 20.72
CA PHE A 116 12.68 -8.98 20.16
C PHE A 116 13.39 -10.33 19.97
N PHE A 117 14.57 -10.34 19.37
CA PHE A 117 15.33 -11.59 19.18
C PHE A 117 15.79 -12.23 20.50
N PHE A 118 16.09 -11.43 21.53
CA PHE A 118 16.36 -11.95 22.88
C PHE A 118 15.11 -12.53 23.55
N ASN A 119 13.97 -11.84 23.45
CA ASN A 119 12.69 -12.26 24.05
C ASN A 119 12.12 -13.51 23.36
N VAL A 120 12.43 -13.70 22.08
CA VAL A 120 12.02 -14.89 21.33
C VAL A 120 12.80 -16.13 21.75
N LYS A 121 14.12 -16.01 21.95
CA LYS A 121 14.96 -17.15 22.39
C LYS A 121 14.59 -17.65 23.78
N SER A 122 14.08 -16.79 24.66
CA SER A 122 13.72 -17.17 26.04
C SER A 122 12.35 -17.83 26.19
N LYS A 123 11.55 -17.91 25.10
CA LYS A 123 10.18 -18.45 25.11
C LYS A 123 9.99 -19.71 24.27
N GLN A 124 11.07 -20.30 23.77
CA GLN A 124 11.07 -21.63 23.13
C GLN A 124 11.40 -22.72 24.15
#